data_AF-A0A931CQZ8-F1
#
_entry.id   AF-A0A931CQZ8-F1
#
_cell.length_a   1.000
_cell.length_b   1.000
_cell.length_c   1.000
_cell.angle_alpha   90.00
_cell.angle_beta   90.00
_cell.angle_gamma   90.00
#
_symmetry.space_group_name_H-M   'P 1'
#
loop_
_entity.id
_entity.type
_entity.pdbx_description
1 polymer ?
#
loop_
_entity_poly.entity_id
_entity_poly.type
_entity_poly.pdbx_seq_one_letter_code
_entity_poly.pdbx_strand_id
1 'polypeptide(L)'
;LENRVKTRNHAVVIVAEGAGQNFFEKKEKKYDPSGNLVLQDIGLFLKDKITQWFKSKDMDVSLKYIDPAYIIRSLAANANDSVFCGLLGRDAVHAGMAGKTKLLVSYWNNHYVHVPMEASAGRQKRLDPNGRLWQSVLEATGQDVYFGG
;
A
#
# COMPACT_ATOMS: atom_id res chain seq x y z
N LEU A 1 -19.90 -2.73 5.65
CA LEU A 1 -20.20 -1.67 4.65
C LEU A 1 -21.65 -1.24 4.68
N GLU A 2 -22.60 -2.17 4.54
CA GLU A 2 -24.05 -1.88 4.58
C GLU A 2 -24.46 -1.05 5.81
N ASN A 3 -24.05 -1.44 7.01
CA ASN A 3 -24.33 -0.67 8.25
C ASN A 3 -23.81 0.78 8.18
N ARG A 4 -22.63 1.00 7.57
CA ARG A 4 -22.06 2.34 7.42
C ARG A 4 -22.89 3.19 6.45
N VAL A 5 -23.31 2.61 5.34
CA VAL A 5 -24.18 3.31 4.36
C VAL A 5 -25.54 3.61 4.97
N LYS A 6 -26.15 2.67 5.71
CA LYS A 6 -27.44 2.89 6.40
C LYS A 6 -27.39 3.99 7.46
N THR A 7 -26.26 4.14 8.15
CA THR A 7 -26.11 5.12 9.25
C THR A 7 -25.61 6.49 8.82
N ARG A 8 -24.84 6.58 7.73
CA ARG A 8 -24.17 7.82 7.30
C ARG A 8 -24.49 8.24 5.87
N ASN A 9 -25.24 7.43 5.10
CA ASN A 9 -25.54 7.60 3.67
C ASN A 9 -24.32 7.64 2.73
N HIS A 10 -23.10 7.41 3.24
CA HIS A 10 -21.88 7.37 2.44
C HIS A 10 -20.82 6.48 3.11
N ALA A 11 -19.88 6.00 2.30
CA ALA A 11 -18.71 5.26 2.76
C ALA A 11 -17.53 5.50 1.82
N VAL A 12 -16.32 5.48 2.39
CA VAL A 12 -15.05 5.48 1.64
C VAL A 12 -14.32 4.20 2.01
N VAL A 13 -13.82 3.48 1.02
CA VAL A 13 -13.05 2.25 1.20
C VAL A 13 -11.68 2.47 0.59
N ILE A 14 -10.64 2.27 1.38
CA ILE A 14 -9.25 2.26 0.93
C ILE A 14 -8.79 0.81 0.89
N VAL A 15 -8.15 0.41 -0.20
CA VAL A 15 -7.66 -0.95 -0.40
C VAL A 15 -6.24 -0.89 -0.98
N ALA A 16 -5.33 -1.66 -0.42
CA ALA A 16 -3.99 -1.83 -0.99
C ALA A 16 -4.06 -2.82 -2.17
N GLU A 17 -3.29 -2.59 -3.23
CA GLU A 17 -3.27 -3.43 -4.45
C GLU A 17 -3.05 -4.93 -4.18
N GLY A 18 -2.22 -5.25 -3.18
CA GLY A 18 -1.92 -6.62 -2.77
C GLY A 18 -2.95 -7.25 -1.84
N ALA A 19 -3.99 -6.52 -1.42
CA ALA A 19 -5.03 -7.08 -0.55
C ALA A 19 -5.93 -8.06 -1.31
N GLY A 20 -6.47 -9.06 -0.61
CA GLY A 20 -7.51 -9.94 -1.16
C GLY A 20 -7.09 -10.81 -2.35
N GLN A 21 -5.79 -10.99 -2.60
CA GLN A 21 -5.30 -11.80 -3.72
C GLN A 21 -5.75 -13.28 -3.63
N ASN A 22 -6.03 -13.76 -2.42
CA ASN A 22 -6.64 -15.08 -2.15
C ASN A 22 -8.05 -15.24 -2.76
N PHE A 23 -8.78 -14.15 -3.06
CA PHE A 23 -10.06 -14.24 -3.77
C PHE A 23 -9.90 -14.61 -5.26
N PHE A 24 -8.68 -14.59 -5.79
CA PHE A 24 -8.39 -14.86 -7.20
C PHE A 24 -7.66 -16.19 -7.43
N GLU A 25 -7.55 -17.08 -6.44
CA GLU A 25 -6.77 -18.32 -6.51
C GLU A 25 -7.12 -19.25 -7.68
N LYS A 26 -8.30 -19.11 -8.28
CA LYS A 26 -8.74 -19.88 -9.47
C LYS A 26 -8.25 -19.28 -10.80
N LYS A 27 -7.58 -18.13 -10.80
CA LYS A 27 -7.04 -17.49 -12.00
C LYS A 27 -5.59 -17.91 -12.23
N GLU A 28 -5.21 -17.96 -13.50
CA GLU A 28 -3.84 -18.23 -13.92
C GLU A 28 -2.88 -17.16 -13.40
N LYS A 29 -1.77 -17.60 -12.79
CA LYS A 29 -0.71 -16.71 -12.31
C LYS A 29 0.09 -16.19 -13.50
N LYS A 30 0.12 -14.88 -13.67
CA LYS A 30 0.94 -14.20 -14.67
C LYS A 30 2.17 -13.59 -14.01
N TYR A 31 3.29 -13.61 -14.71
CA TYR A 31 4.54 -13.01 -14.24
C TYR A 31 4.97 -11.91 -15.20
N ASP A 32 5.58 -10.85 -14.66
CA ASP A 32 6.20 -9.80 -15.46
C ASP A 32 7.57 -10.26 -16.02
N PRO A 33 8.21 -9.50 -16.93
CA PRO A 33 9.53 -9.84 -17.47
C PRO A 33 10.65 -9.93 -16.41
N SER A 34 10.43 -9.36 -15.22
CA SER A 34 11.38 -9.40 -14.10
C SER A 34 11.12 -10.59 -13.16
N GLY A 35 10.13 -11.43 -13.44
CA GLY A 35 9.77 -12.61 -12.65
C GLY A 35 8.84 -12.31 -11.46
N ASN A 36 8.29 -11.11 -11.34
CA ASN A 36 7.34 -10.79 -10.27
C ASN A 36 5.94 -11.26 -10.64
N LEU A 37 5.18 -11.73 -9.64
CA LEU A 37 3.77 -12.06 -9.82
C LEU A 37 2.97 -10.79 -10.12
N VAL A 38 2.23 -10.79 -11.23
CA VAL A 38 1.31 -9.71 -11.58
C VAL A 38 0.05 -9.84 -10.71
N LEU A 39 -0.16 -8.85 -9.85
CA LEU A 39 -1.31 -8.81 -8.95
C LEU A 39 -2.61 -8.60 -9.75
N GLN A 40 -3.68 -9.23 -9.29
CA GLN A 40 -5.02 -9.00 -9.83
C GLN A 40 -5.59 -7.70 -9.25
N ASP A 41 -6.39 -6.98 -10.03
CA ASP A 41 -7.03 -5.74 -9.58
C ASP A 41 -8.13 -6.04 -8.55
N ILE A 42 -7.78 -5.89 -7.27
CA ILE A 42 -8.71 -6.02 -6.14
C ILE A 42 -9.76 -4.89 -6.12
N GLY A 43 -9.44 -3.71 -6.65
CA GLY A 43 -10.33 -2.57 -6.69
C GLY A 43 -11.55 -2.83 -7.56
N LEU A 44 -11.34 -3.33 -8.77
CA LEU A 44 -12.42 -3.76 -9.66
C LEU A 44 -13.22 -4.93 -9.09
N PHE A 45 -12.55 -5.91 -8.47
CA PHE A 45 -13.24 -7.02 -7.82
C PHE A 45 -14.17 -6.54 -6.70
N LEU A 46 -13.71 -5.64 -5.82
CA LEU A 46 -14.52 -5.09 -4.76
C LEU A 46 -15.68 -4.26 -5.31
N LYS A 47 -15.44 -3.44 -6.34
CA LYS A 47 -16.51 -2.69 -7.03
C LYS A 47 -17.63 -3.62 -7.48
N ASP A 48 -17.28 -4.71 -8.16
CA ASP A 48 -18.27 -5.67 -8.68
C ASP A 48 -19.03 -6.36 -7.54
N LYS A 49 -18.33 -6.82 -6.50
CA LYS A 49 -18.95 -7.50 -5.35
C LYS A 49 -19.83 -6.59 -4.52
N ILE A 50 -19.40 -5.36 -4.27
CA ILE A 50 -20.19 -4.36 -3.54
C ILE A 50 -21.46 -4.01 -4.33
N THR A 51 -21.33 -3.80 -5.64
CA THR A 51 -22.48 -3.50 -6.52
C THR A 51 -23.47 -4.66 -6.54
N GLN A 52 -22.99 -5.91 -6.66
CA GLN A 52 -23.83 -7.11 -6.60
C GLN A 52 -24.56 -7.24 -5.26
N TRP A 53 -23.88 -6.96 -4.14
CA TRP A 53 -24.47 -7.03 -2.81
C TRP A 53 -25.61 -6.02 -2.62
N PHE A 54 -25.40 -4.75 -2.97
CA PHE A 54 -26.45 -3.73 -2.78
C PHE A 54 -27.64 -3.93 -3.73
N LYS A 55 -27.42 -4.42 -4.96
CA LYS A 55 -28.51 -4.83 -5.86
C LYS A 55 -29.36 -5.95 -5.28
N SER A 56 -28.77 -6.97 -4.64
CA SER A 56 -29.53 -8.05 -4.02
C SER A 56 -30.31 -7.63 -2.77
N LYS A 57 -30.02 -6.45 -2.22
CA LYS A 57 -30.71 -5.83 -1.09
C LYS A 57 -31.71 -4.76 -1.51
N ASP A 58 -31.94 -4.58 -2.81
CA ASP A 58 -32.80 -3.53 -3.38
C ASP A 58 -32.43 -2.12 -2.87
N MET A 59 -31.12 -1.88 -2.72
CA MET A 59 -30.57 -0.60 -2.28
C MET A 59 -29.80 0.04 -3.44
N ASP A 60 -30.26 1.19 -3.91
CA ASP A 60 -29.54 1.96 -4.92
C ASP A 60 -28.34 2.69 -4.29
N VAL A 61 -27.15 2.48 -4.86
CA VAL A 61 -25.89 3.05 -4.36
C VAL A 61 -25.02 3.50 -5.53
N SER A 62 -24.58 4.76 -5.50
CA SER A 62 -23.58 5.28 -6.44
C SER A 62 -22.16 4.91 -5.99
N LEU A 63 -21.49 4.04 -6.73
CA LEU A 63 -20.12 3.61 -6.46
C LEU A 63 -19.15 4.19 -7.50
N LYS A 64 -18.17 4.97 -7.04
CA LYS A 64 -17.06 5.49 -7.86
C LYS A 64 -15.77 4.76 -7.50
N TYR A 65 -15.15 4.13 -8.49
CA TYR A 65 -13.82 3.54 -8.36
C TYR A 65 -12.77 4.54 -8.82
N ILE A 66 -11.72 4.71 -8.01
CA ILE A 66 -10.61 5.62 -8.28
C ILE A 66 -9.33 4.82 -8.09
N ASP A 67 -8.55 4.67 -9.16
CA ASP A 67 -7.18 4.17 -9.10
C ASP A 67 -6.22 5.34 -9.31
N PRO A 68 -5.61 5.87 -8.23
CA PRO A 68 -4.70 6.98 -8.31
C PRO A 68 -3.24 6.53 -8.57
N ALA A 69 -2.97 5.26 -8.86
CA ALA A 69 -1.59 4.73 -8.92
C ALA A 69 -0.68 5.55 -9.85
N TYR A 70 -1.15 5.87 -11.07
CA TYR A 70 -0.38 6.70 -11.99
C TYR A 70 -0.24 8.13 -11.46
N ILE A 71 -1.33 8.73 -10.98
CA ILE A 71 -1.35 10.10 -10.44
C ILE A 71 -0.32 10.25 -9.32
N ILE A 72 -0.27 9.31 -8.38
CA ILE A 72 0.65 9.38 -7.23
C ILE A 72 2.11 9.22 -7.71
N ARG A 73 2.37 8.31 -8.65
CA ARG A 73 3.74 7.97 -9.08
C ARG A 73 4.32 8.92 -10.11
N SER A 74 3.50 9.69 -10.83
CA SER A 74 3.95 10.58 -11.90
C SER A 74 4.14 12.03 -11.47
N LEU A 75 3.77 12.39 -10.23
CA LEU A 75 3.93 13.74 -9.72
C LEU A 75 5.40 14.04 -9.39
N ALA A 76 5.79 15.29 -9.56
CA ALA A 76 7.09 15.77 -9.13
C ALA A 76 7.23 15.61 -7.60
N ALA A 77 8.44 15.27 -7.15
CA ALA A 77 8.76 15.18 -5.74
C ALA A 77 8.49 16.54 -5.05
N ASN A 78 7.94 16.49 -3.83
CA ASN A 78 7.82 17.70 -3.02
C ASN A 78 9.21 18.13 -2.50
N ALA A 79 9.28 19.28 -1.83
CA ALA A 79 10.55 19.82 -1.31
C ALA A 79 11.27 18.86 -0.35
N ASN A 80 10.53 18.20 0.54
CA ASN A 80 11.10 17.26 1.51
C ASN A 80 11.68 16.03 0.82
N ASP A 81 10.93 15.43 -0.11
CA ASP A 81 11.39 14.28 -0.90
C ASP A 81 12.59 14.66 -1.77
N SER A 82 12.60 15.87 -2.33
CA SER A 82 13.72 16.38 -3.14
C SER A 82 15.01 16.48 -2.32
N VAL A 83 14.94 17.08 -1.12
CA VAL A 83 16.08 17.16 -0.20
C VAL A 83 16.52 15.76 0.24
N PHE A 84 15.57 14.91 0.61
CA PHE A 84 15.83 13.55 1.06
C PHE A 84 16.54 12.70 -0.01
N CYS A 85 16.03 12.71 -1.24
CA CYS A 85 16.66 12.03 -2.38
C CYS A 85 18.04 12.60 -2.71
N GLY A 86 18.20 13.93 -2.62
CA GLY A 86 19.50 14.58 -2.81
C GLY A 86 20.55 14.10 -1.81
N LEU A 87 20.17 13.97 -0.53
CA LEU A 87 21.06 13.45 0.53
C LEU A 87 21.39 11.97 0.31
N LEU A 88 20.40 11.13 0.00
CA LEU A 88 20.62 9.71 -0.33
C LEU A 88 21.60 9.55 -1.51
N GLY A 89 21.39 10.33 -2.57
CA GLY A 89 22.25 10.29 -3.77
C GLY A 89 23.68 10.72 -3.48
N ARG A 90 23.87 11.81 -2.72
CA ARG A 90 25.20 12.27 -2.33
C ARG A 90 25.95 11.24 -1.49
N ASP A 91 25.28 10.65 -0.49
CA ASP A 91 25.90 9.66 0.38
C ASP A 91 26.24 8.37 -0.39
N ALA A 92 25.44 8.00 -1.40
CA ALA A 92 25.73 6.87 -2.28
C ALA A 92 27.00 7.13 -3.12
N VAL A 93 27.16 8.35 -3.64
CA VAL A 93 28.39 8.76 -4.36
C VAL A 93 29.60 8.71 -3.43
N HIS A 94 29.50 9.27 -2.22
CA HIS A 94 30.59 9.20 -1.23
C HIS A 94 30.97 7.76 -0.88
N ALA A 95 29.98 6.87 -0.70
CA ALA A 95 30.22 5.45 -0.44
C ALA A 95 30.99 4.79 -1.60
N GLY A 96 30.56 5.05 -2.84
CA GLY A 96 31.23 4.53 -4.04
C GLY A 96 32.66 5.05 -4.19
N MET A 97 32.87 6.36 -4.00
CA MET A 97 34.20 6.99 -4.06
C MET A 97 35.15 6.50 -2.96
N ALA A 98 34.61 6.10 -1.81
CA ALA A 98 35.37 5.45 -0.73
C ALA A 98 35.64 3.95 -0.98
N GLY A 99 35.31 3.42 -2.17
CA GLY A 99 35.52 2.02 -2.54
C GLY A 99 34.53 1.04 -1.93
N LYS A 100 33.43 1.52 -1.34
CA LYS A 100 32.39 0.64 -0.76
C LYS A 100 31.48 0.12 -1.86
N THR A 101 31.13 -1.17 -1.78
CA THR A 101 30.26 -1.85 -2.76
C THR A 101 29.22 -2.72 -2.05
N LYS A 102 28.24 -3.24 -2.80
CA LYS A 102 27.19 -4.16 -2.32
C LYS A 102 26.40 -3.63 -1.10
N LEU A 103 26.09 -2.33 -1.09
CA LEU A 103 25.33 -1.68 -0.03
C LEU A 103 24.25 -0.76 -0.60
N LEU A 104 23.27 -0.46 0.25
CA LEU A 104 22.24 0.56 0.06
C LEU A 104 22.51 1.71 1.02
N VAL A 105 22.21 2.94 0.60
CA VAL A 105 22.07 4.06 1.53
C VAL A 105 20.63 4.09 2.01
N SER A 106 20.44 4.12 3.33
CA SER A 106 19.12 4.15 3.96
C SER A 106 19.07 5.23 5.03
N TYR A 107 17.88 5.48 5.58
CA TYR A 107 17.66 6.42 6.68
C TYR A 107 17.00 5.69 7.84
N TRP A 108 17.69 5.64 8.98
CA TRP A 108 17.21 4.97 10.18
C TRP A 108 17.58 5.78 11.41
N ASN A 109 16.58 6.03 12.28
CA ASN A 109 16.74 6.68 13.58
C ASN A 109 17.44 8.04 13.43
N ASN A 110 16.96 8.80 12.46
CA ASN A 110 17.45 10.11 12.09
C ASN A 110 18.87 10.17 11.50
N HIS A 111 19.43 9.03 11.09
CA HIS A 111 20.76 8.94 10.50
C HIS A 111 20.73 8.29 9.12
N TYR A 112 21.59 8.78 8.23
CA TYR A 112 21.91 8.10 6.97
C TYR A 112 22.91 6.97 7.25
N VAL A 113 22.57 5.77 6.80
CA VAL A 113 23.32 4.56 7.13
C VAL A 113 23.61 3.74 5.87
N HIS A 114 24.73 3.03 5.89
CA HIS A 114 25.03 2.03 4.88
C HIS A 114 24.47 0.69 5.33
N VAL A 115 23.63 0.09 4.49
CA VAL A 115 23.02 -1.21 4.76
C VAL A 115 23.57 -2.21 3.75
N PRO A 116 24.28 -3.27 4.17
CA PRO A 116 24.71 -4.33 3.27
C PRO A 116 23.50 -4.91 2.52
N MET A 117 23.59 -5.07 1.20
CA MET A 117 22.47 -5.57 0.40
C MET A 117 22.00 -6.95 0.87
N GLU A 118 22.93 -7.82 1.29
CA GLU A 118 22.65 -9.14 1.86
C GLU A 118 21.81 -9.09 3.15
N ALA A 119 21.93 -8.03 3.94
CA ALA A 119 21.18 -7.87 5.19
C ALA A 119 19.71 -7.46 4.92
N SER A 120 19.44 -6.83 3.78
CA SER A 120 18.10 -6.34 3.39
C SER A 120 17.41 -7.18 2.32
N ALA A 121 18.16 -7.88 1.48
CA ALA A 121 17.62 -8.65 0.36
C ALA A 121 16.60 -9.69 0.85
N GLY A 122 15.45 -9.78 0.18
CA GLY A 122 14.36 -10.69 0.54
C GLY A 122 13.59 -10.33 1.81
N ARG A 123 13.98 -9.27 2.54
CA ARG A 123 13.26 -8.80 3.73
C ARG A 123 12.30 -7.69 3.35
N GLN A 124 11.10 -7.74 3.92
CA GLN A 124 10.07 -6.72 3.71
C GLN A 124 9.63 -6.18 5.06
N LYS A 125 9.56 -4.84 5.17
CA LYS A 125 8.93 -4.19 6.32
C LYS A 125 7.42 -4.38 6.20
N ARG A 126 6.82 -5.03 7.21
CA ARG A 126 5.37 -5.19 7.31
C ARG A 126 4.81 -4.24 8.36
N LEU A 127 3.55 -3.85 8.17
CA LEU A 127 2.79 -3.18 9.21
C LEU A 127 2.59 -4.16 10.36
N ASP A 128 2.79 -3.70 11.59
CA ASP A 128 2.43 -4.44 12.79
C ASP A 128 0.93 -4.22 13.08
N PRO A 129 0.07 -5.25 12.98
CA PRO A 129 -1.36 -5.12 13.28
C PRO A 129 -1.64 -4.75 14.75
N ASN A 130 -0.71 -5.04 15.67
CA ASN A 130 -0.85 -4.66 17.08
C ASN A 130 -0.13 -3.33 17.39
N GLY A 131 0.52 -2.74 16.38
CA GLY A 131 1.29 -1.52 16.53
C GLY A 131 0.42 -0.27 16.53
N ARG A 132 0.95 0.80 17.14
CA ARG A 132 0.27 2.10 17.27
C ARG A 132 -0.30 2.64 15.96
N LEU A 133 0.44 2.48 14.86
CA LEU A 133 -0.01 2.97 13.54
C LEU A 133 -1.33 2.31 13.11
N TRP A 134 -1.46 1.00 13.28
CA TRP A 134 -2.69 0.30 12.91
C TRP A 134 -3.83 0.59 13.89
N GLN A 135 -3.52 0.68 15.18
CA GLN A 135 -4.50 1.09 16.20
C GLN A 135 -5.12 2.46 15.88
N SER A 136 -4.31 3.46 15.47
CA SER A 136 -4.82 4.76 15.04
C SER A 136 -5.73 4.67 13.81
N VAL A 137 -5.51 3.71 12.90
CA VAL A 137 -6.42 3.46 11.77
C VAL A 137 -7.74 2.88 12.25
N LEU A 138 -7.71 1.90 13.16
CA LEU A 138 -8.91 1.29 13.73
C LEU A 138 -9.77 2.32 14.47
N GLU A 139 -9.15 3.17 15.30
CA GLU A 139 -9.82 4.27 16.01
C GLU A 139 -10.45 5.27 15.04
N ALA A 140 -9.71 5.73 14.04
CA ALA A 140 -10.20 6.74 13.09
C ALA A 140 -11.32 6.20 12.18
N THR A 141 -11.25 4.93 11.80
CA THR A 141 -12.26 4.30 10.94
C THR A 141 -13.45 3.75 11.71
N GLY A 142 -13.30 3.53 13.02
CA GLY A 142 -14.26 2.84 13.87
C GLY A 142 -14.42 1.35 13.52
N GLN A 143 -13.48 0.76 12.77
CA GLN A 143 -13.58 -0.63 12.31
C GLN A 143 -13.56 -1.64 13.45
N ASP A 144 -12.88 -1.34 14.55
CA ASP A 144 -12.77 -2.24 15.70
C ASP A 144 -14.15 -2.57 16.30
N VAL A 145 -15.02 -1.57 16.35
CA VAL A 145 -16.42 -1.70 16.83
C VAL A 145 -17.26 -2.61 15.91
N TYR A 146 -16.86 -2.79 14.65
CA TYR A 146 -17.60 -3.60 13.68
C TYR A 146 -17.11 -5.04 13.56
N PHE A 147 -15.88 -5.35 13.96
CA PHE A 147 -15.27 -6.68 13.82
C PHE A 147 -14.94 -7.37 15.14
N GLY A 148 -14.90 -6.63 16.26
CA GLY A 148 -14.60 -7.15 17.60
C GLY A 148 -15.73 -6.96 18.64
N GLY A 149 -16.94 -6.59 18.21
CA GLY A 149 -18.14 -6.47 19.04
C GLY A 149 -19.12 -7.62 18.85
#